data_AF-A0A3M1AWF5-F1
#
_entry.id   AF-A0A3M1AWF5-F1
#
_cell.length_a   1.000
_cell.length_b   1.000
_cell.length_c   1.000
_cell.angle_alpha   90.00
_cell.angle_beta   90.00
_cell.angle_gamma   90.00
#
_symmetry.space_group_name_H-M   'P 1'
#
loop_
_entity.id
_entity.type
_entity.pdbx_description
1 polymer ?
#
loop_
_entity_poly.entity_id
_entity_poly.type
_entity_poly.pdbx_seq_one_letter_code
_entity_poly.pdbx_strand_id
1 'polypeptide(L)'
;MRCLAIYLRHGLFFCMLLLAFSQARAQNTSSMRTPKQWPTTTSKKGDRCIVCDTPLTDSSIVILYKGRRVPLLNKAMLDQFLQNPEAYFSKLQPTGALFHEDAISTGGMKWGWFVLGLYILSALVIAAVTSNLAIRKGYSATHWYFAGLFLHVVGLLLVMRKPAVEQVHLPPHLGKVPRTAAPVPCPK
;
A
#
# COMPACT_ATOMS: atom_id res chain seq x y z
N MET A 1 -24.42 -6.77 42.87
CA MET A 1 -23.15 -6.05 42.58
C MET A 1 -22.12 -6.87 41.78
N ARG A 2 -22.53 -7.75 40.85
CA ARG A 2 -21.60 -8.54 40.00
C ARG A 2 -21.41 -8.00 38.57
N CYS A 3 -22.16 -6.95 38.19
CA CYS A 3 -22.15 -6.42 36.82
C CYS A 3 -20.99 -5.44 36.54
N LEU A 4 -20.46 -4.76 37.57
CA LEU A 4 -19.39 -3.76 37.42
C LEU A 4 -18.02 -4.39 37.09
N ALA A 5 -17.78 -5.62 37.55
CA ALA A 5 -16.51 -6.32 37.36
C ALA A 5 -16.26 -6.78 35.90
N ILE A 6 -17.32 -6.95 35.10
CA ILE A 6 -17.20 -7.38 33.70
C ILE A 6 -16.80 -6.22 32.78
N TYR A 7 -17.23 -4.99 33.10
CA TYR A 7 -16.88 -3.80 32.31
C TYR A 7 -15.41 -3.39 32.48
N LEU A 8 -14.84 -3.50 33.69
CA LEU A 8 -13.41 -3.20 33.91
C LEU A 8 -12.48 -4.16 33.16
N ARG A 9 -12.88 -5.42 33.01
CA ARG A 9 -12.05 -6.45 32.36
C ARG A 9 -11.96 -6.29 30.84
N HIS A 10 -13.00 -5.73 30.20
CA HIS A 10 -12.98 -5.45 28.76
C HIS A 10 -12.25 -4.14 28.39
N GLY A 11 -12.28 -3.12 29.25
CA GLY A 11 -11.53 -1.87 29.03
C GLY A 11 -10.00 -2.07 29.04
N LEU A 12 -9.50 -2.93 29.93
CA LEU A 12 -8.08 -3.29 30.01
C LEU A 12 -7.57 -4.05 28.77
N PHE A 13 -8.44 -4.88 28.16
CA PHE A 13 -8.08 -5.63 26.97
C PHE A 13 -7.95 -4.72 25.73
N PHE A 14 -8.80 -3.69 25.63
CA PHE A 14 -8.74 -2.72 24.54
C PHE A 14 -7.50 -1.81 24.64
N CYS A 15 -7.06 -1.48 25.86
CA CYS A 15 -5.84 -0.72 26.10
C CYS A 15 -4.56 -1.52 25.78
N MET A 16 -4.53 -2.82 26.11
CA MET A 16 -3.45 -3.73 25.72
C MET A 16 -3.31 -3.89 24.20
N LEU A 17 -4.43 -3.95 23.46
CA LEU A 17 -4.40 -4.09 22.00
C LEU A 17 -3.82 -2.84 21.31
N LEU A 18 -4.07 -1.65 21.84
CA LEU A 18 -3.49 -0.39 21.35
C LEU A 18 -1.98 -0.29 21.60
N LEU A 19 -1.48 -0.87 22.71
CA LEU A 19 -0.05 -0.88 23.01
C LEU A 19 0.73 -1.86 22.12
N ALA A 20 0.15 -3.01 21.78
CA ALA A 20 0.78 -4.01 20.91
C ALA A 20 1.03 -3.51 19.48
N PHE A 21 0.16 -2.64 18.95
CA PHE A 21 0.36 -2.06 17.61
C PHE A 21 1.47 -0.99 17.54
N SER A 22 1.88 -0.40 18.68
CA SER A 22 2.96 0.61 18.67
C SER A 22 4.36 -0.01 18.54
N GLN A 23 4.54 -1.27 18.96
CA GLN A 23 5.85 -1.93 18.96
C GLN A 23 6.27 -2.50 17.60
N ALA A 24 5.36 -2.59 16.62
CA ALA A 24 5.69 -3.11 15.29
C ALA A 24 6.50 -2.12 14.40
N ARG A 25 6.87 -0.94 14.91
CA ARG A 25 7.52 0.12 14.10
C ARG A 25 9.05 0.19 14.20
N ALA A 26 9.68 -0.63 15.03
CA ALA A 26 11.11 -0.47 15.32
C ALA A 26 11.88 -1.76 15.10
N GLN A 27 12.17 -2.11 13.84
CA GLN A 27 13.32 -2.93 13.46
C GLN A 27 13.40 -3.05 11.93
N ASN A 28 14.16 -2.15 11.31
CA ASN A 28 14.84 -2.42 10.04
C ASN A 28 15.98 -1.41 9.88
N THR A 29 16.96 -1.50 10.78
CA THR A 29 18.27 -0.89 10.58
C THR A 29 19.08 -1.82 9.70
N SER A 30 18.98 -1.58 8.39
CA SER A 30 19.73 -2.26 7.35
C SER A 30 21.23 -2.17 7.61
N SER A 31 21.86 -3.35 7.74
CA SER A 31 23.29 -3.58 7.79
C SER A 31 24.05 -2.77 6.72
N MET A 32 24.91 -1.85 7.17
CA MET A 32 25.95 -1.23 6.33
C MET A 32 26.94 -2.31 5.90
N ARG A 33 26.94 -2.68 4.61
CA ARG A 33 28.06 -3.39 3.97
C ARG A 33 29.05 -2.39 3.40
N THR A 34 30.31 -2.57 3.76
CA THR A 34 31.53 -1.94 3.21
C THR A 34 31.59 -2.05 1.67
N PRO A 35 32.34 -1.17 0.98
CA PRO A 35 32.15 -0.85 -0.44
C PRO A 35 32.57 -2.02 -1.32
N LYS A 36 31.57 -2.82 -1.70
CA LYS A 36 31.72 -3.90 -2.66
C LYS A 36 31.78 -3.26 -4.05
N GLN A 37 32.89 -3.46 -4.74
CA GLN A 37 33.09 -3.08 -6.14
C GLN A 37 31.82 -3.42 -6.94
N TRP A 38 31.11 -2.40 -7.41
CA TRP A 38 29.81 -2.58 -8.05
C TRP A 38 30.02 -3.16 -9.46
N PRO A 39 29.30 -4.23 -9.84
CA PRO A 39 29.37 -4.74 -11.20
C PRO A 39 28.92 -3.64 -12.16
N THR A 40 29.81 -3.27 -13.09
CA THR A 40 29.57 -2.25 -14.10
C THR A 40 29.12 -2.90 -15.40
N THR A 41 28.28 -2.19 -16.15
CA THR A 41 27.74 -2.63 -17.43
C THR A 41 27.77 -1.46 -18.42
N THR A 42 27.76 -1.75 -19.72
CA THR A 42 27.74 -0.75 -20.79
C THR A 42 26.38 -0.03 -20.86
N SER A 43 26.41 1.28 -21.12
CA SER A 43 25.20 2.09 -21.32
C SER A 43 24.44 1.65 -22.57
N LYS A 44 23.10 1.71 -22.51
CA LYS A 44 22.22 1.49 -23.67
C LYS A 44 21.78 2.83 -24.25
N LYS A 45 21.54 2.85 -25.56
CA LYS A 45 21.02 4.02 -26.27
C LYS A 45 19.66 4.43 -25.67
N GLY A 46 19.58 5.67 -25.18
CA GLY A 46 18.38 6.21 -24.52
C GLY A 46 18.42 6.21 -22.99
N ASP A 47 19.46 5.67 -22.37
CA ASP A 47 19.64 5.82 -20.92
C ASP A 47 19.81 7.33 -20.57
N ARG A 48 19.30 7.74 -19.40
CA ARG A 48 19.53 9.08 -18.81
C ARG A 48 20.04 8.94 -17.37
N CYS A 49 20.93 9.84 -16.95
CA CYS A 49 21.50 9.80 -15.61
C CYS A 49 20.41 9.98 -14.54
N ILE A 50 20.34 9.11 -13.54
CA ILE A 50 19.29 9.17 -12.49
C ILE A 50 19.37 10.43 -11.60
N VAL A 51 20.57 11.03 -11.50
CA VAL A 51 20.84 12.18 -10.63
C VAL A 51 20.53 13.49 -11.35
N CYS A 52 21.09 13.68 -12.56
CA CYS A 52 21.02 14.94 -13.32
C CYS A 52 20.13 14.90 -14.57
N ASP A 53 19.53 13.77 -14.90
CA ASP A 53 18.62 13.56 -16.05
C ASP A 53 19.24 13.85 -17.44
N THR A 54 20.57 13.95 -17.53
CA THR A 54 21.27 14.14 -18.80
C THR A 54 21.41 12.82 -19.57
N PRO A 55 21.33 12.83 -20.91
CA PRO A 55 21.57 11.64 -21.73
C PRO A 55 23.00 11.12 -21.51
N LEU A 56 23.16 9.80 -21.47
CA LEU A 56 24.48 9.20 -21.28
C LEU A 56 25.23 9.03 -22.60
N THR A 57 26.54 9.17 -22.51
CA THR A 57 27.51 8.89 -23.57
C THR A 57 28.15 7.51 -23.35
N ASP A 58 28.85 6.98 -24.36
CA ASP A 58 29.46 5.65 -24.30
C ASP A 58 30.49 5.46 -23.16
N SER A 59 31.03 6.57 -22.64
CA SER A 59 31.98 6.59 -21.50
C SER A 59 31.31 6.57 -20.11
N SER A 60 29.98 6.45 -20.07
CA SER A 60 29.22 6.58 -18.81
C SER A 60 29.18 5.29 -17.99
N ILE A 61 28.95 5.42 -16.69
CA ILE A 61 29.01 4.31 -15.73
C ILE A 61 27.59 3.79 -15.48
N VAL A 62 27.33 2.51 -15.71
CA VAL A 62 26.08 1.86 -15.26
C VAL A 62 26.43 0.85 -14.19
N ILE A 63 25.89 1.04 -12.99
CA ILE A 63 26.06 0.11 -11.87
C ILE A 63 24.81 -0.78 -11.71
N LEU A 64 24.98 -1.98 -11.16
CA LEU A 64 23.85 -2.79 -10.71
C LEU A 64 23.56 -2.55 -9.23
N TYR A 65 22.39 -1.98 -8.90
CA TYR A 65 21.93 -1.77 -7.54
C TYR A 65 20.59 -2.48 -7.33
N LYS A 66 20.52 -3.38 -6.35
CA LYS A 66 19.34 -4.25 -6.07
C LYS A 66 18.83 -4.99 -7.32
N GLY A 67 19.73 -5.47 -8.17
CA GLY A 67 19.39 -6.18 -9.40
C GLY A 67 18.93 -5.30 -10.57
N ARG A 68 18.87 -3.96 -10.39
CA ARG A 68 18.50 -3.01 -11.44
C ARG A 68 19.70 -2.21 -11.92
N ARG A 69 19.67 -1.83 -13.21
CA ARG A 69 20.68 -0.96 -13.82
C ARG A 69 20.43 0.49 -13.39
N VAL A 70 21.42 1.10 -12.75
CA VAL A 70 21.40 2.52 -12.36
C VAL A 70 22.43 3.24 -13.22
N PRO A 71 21.98 3.99 -14.23
CA PRO A 71 22.87 4.69 -15.12
C PRO A 71 23.31 6.04 -14.53
N LEU A 72 24.62 6.30 -14.57
CA LEU A 72 25.29 7.45 -13.94
C LEU A 72 26.31 8.07 -14.91
N LEU A 73 26.32 9.40 -15.00
CA LEU A 73 27.15 10.12 -15.97
C LEU A 73 28.65 9.97 -15.70
N ASN A 74 29.07 10.11 -14.45
CA ASN A 74 30.47 10.09 -14.04
C ASN A 74 30.62 9.62 -12.59
N LYS A 75 31.87 9.50 -12.11
CA LYS A 75 32.17 9.10 -10.73
C LYS A 75 31.62 10.09 -9.69
N ALA A 76 31.55 11.39 -9.99
CA ALA A 76 30.97 12.37 -9.06
C ALA A 76 29.47 12.12 -8.81
N MET A 77 28.71 11.74 -9.85
CA MET A 77 27.30 11.37 -9.71
C MET A 77 27.12 10.03 -8.98
N LEU A 78 28.10 9.13 -9.08
CA LEU A 78 28.12 7.91 -8.28
C LEU A 78 28.26 8.24 -6.79
N ASP A 79 29.17 9.14 -6.41
CA ASP A 79 29.33 9.54 -5.01
C ASP A 79 28.07 10.21 -4.47
N GLN A 80 27.42 11.07 -5.27
CA GLN A 80 26.14 11.68 -4.91
C GLN A 80 25.01 10.64 -4.77
N PHE A 81 24.98 9.63 -5.64
CA PHE A 81 24.04 8.52 -5.50
C PHE A 81 24.31 7.73 -4.21
N LEU A 82 25.57 7.45 -3.88
CA LEU A 82 25.95 6.68 -2.68
C LEU A 82 25.65 7.42 -1.37
N GLN A 83 25.59 8.76 -1.37
CA GLN A 83 25.17 9.54 -0.20
C GLN A 83 23.70 9.31 0.16
N ASN A 84 22.83 9.10 -0.83
CA ASN A 84 21.40 8.85 -0.59
C ASN A 84 20.80 7.93 -1.68
N PRO A 85 21.20 6.63 -1.70
CA PRO A 85 20.89 5.74 -2.82
C PRO A 85 19.39 5.48 -2.94
N GLU A 86 18.68 5.43 -1.82
CA GLU A 86 17.24 5.14 -1.79
C GLU A 86 16.42 6.28 -2.41
N ALA A 87 16.80 7.55 -2.17
CA ALA A 87 16.09 8.70 -2.73
C ALA A 87 16.15 8.68 -4.27
N TYR A 88 17.33 8.42 -4.84
CA TYR A 88 17.48 8.34 -6.28
C TYR A 88 16.86 7.04 -6.84
N PHE A 89 17.06 5.90 -6.18
CA PHE A 89 16.54 4.61 -6.62
C PHE A 89 15.01 4.56 -6.68
N SER A 90 14.33 5.30 -5.79
CA SER A 90 12.86 5.42 -5.82
C SER A 90 12.31 5.91 -7.16
N LYS A 91 13.10 6.68 -7.94
CA LYS A 91 12.71 7.14 -9.29
C LYS A 91 12.67 6.01 -10.33
N LEU A 92 13.43 4.93 -10.10
CA LEU A 92 13.47 3.74 -10.97
C LEU A 92 12.44 2.67 -10.57
N GLN A 93 11.78 2.83 -9.43
CA GLN A 93 10.76 1.90 -8.97
C GLN A 93 9.44 2.16 -9.70
N PRO A 94 8.86 1.18 -10.42
CA PRO A 94 7.49 1.28 -10.93
C PRO A 94 6.51 1.71 -9.85
N THR A 95 5.89 2.87 -10.06
CA THR A 95 4.82 3.38 -9.21
C THR A 95 3.49 2.79 -9.67
N GLY A 96 3.12 1.62 -9.13
CA GLY A 96 1.85 0.97 -9.46
C GLY A 96 1.37 0.04 -8.37
N ALA A 97 0.06 0.04 -8.11
CA ALA A 97 -0.58 -0.82 -7.09
C ALA A 97 -0.39 -2.33 -7.33
N LEU A 98 0.05 -2.71 -8.53
CA LEU A 98 0.28 -4.10 -8.92
C LEU A 98 1.75 -4.53 -8.78
N PHE A 99 2.67 -3.58 -8.64
CA PHE A 99 4.10 -3.85 -8.45
C PHE A 99 4.46 -3.56 -6.98
N HIS A 100 4.25 -4.57 -6.13
CA HIS A 100 4.75 -4.55 -4.75
C HIS A 100 6.21 -4.98 -4.75
N GLU A 101 7.10 -4.09 -5.18
CA GLU A 101 8.47 -4.15 -4.68
C GLU A 101 8.52 -3.46 -3.31
N ASP A 102 9.46 -3.85 -2.46
CA ASP A 102 9.72 -3.20 -1.16
C ASP A 102 10.12 -1.73 -1.40
N ALA A 103 9.14 -0.88 -1.66
CA ALA A 103 9.30 0.54 -1.81
C ALA A 103 9.68 1.06 -0.42
N ILE A 104 10.96 1.38 -0.26
CA ILE A 104 11.51 2.00 0.96
C ILE A 104 10.91 3.42 1.15
N SER A 105 10.28 3.96 0.09
CA SER A 105 9.23 4.95 0.25
C SER A 105 8.04 4.30 0.97
N THR A 106 8.11 4.35 2.30
CA THR A 106 6.97 4.17 3.20
C THR A 106 5.92 5.23 2.84
N GLY A 107 5.15 4.97 1.79
CA GLY A 107 3.90 5.67 1.54
C GLY A 107 3.04 5.39 2.76
N GLY A 108 3.12 6.28 3.76
CA GLY A 108 2.40 6.15 5.02
C GLY A 108 0.96 5.77 4.72
N MET A 109 0.44 4.79 5.47
CA MET A 109 -0.90 4.26 5.26
C MET A 109 -1.86 5.43 5.04
N LYS A 110 -2.43 5.53 3.83
CA LYS A 110 -3.22 6.71 3.46
C LYS A 110 -4.30 6.88 4.52
N TRP A 111 -4.45 8.10 5.04
CA TRP A 111 -5.36 8.40 6.16
C TRP A 111 -6.77 7.81 5.98
N GLY A 112 -7.28 7.81 4.75
CA GLY A 112 -8.58 7.19 4.43
C GLY A 112 -8.66 5.70 4.76
N TRP A 113 -7.61 4.91 4.51
CA TRP A 113 -7.58 3.49 4.86
C TRP A 113 -7.53 3.27 6.38
N PHE A 114 -6.84 4.13 7.11
CA PHE A 114 -6.81 4.08 8.57
C PHE A 114 -8.21 4.37 9.16
N VAL A 115 -8.87 5.42 8.70
CA VAL A 115 -10.24 5.77 9.13
C VAL A 115 -11.23 4.66 8.76
N LEU A 116 -11.11 4.08 7.57
CA LEU A 116 -11.94 2.94 7.15
C LEU A 116 -11.73 1.73 8.06
N GLY A 117 -10.48 1.39 8.39
CA GLY A 117 -10.17 0.31 9.32
C GLY A 117 -10.77 0.55 10.70
N LEU A 118 -10.66 1.78 11.23
CA LEU A 118 -11.25 2.16 12.51
C LEU A 118 -12.78 2.09 12.50
N TYR A 119 -13.42 2.49 11.40
CA TYR A 119 -14.86 2.37 11.20
C TYR A 119 -15.30 0.90 11.25
N ILE A 120 -14.63 0.01 10.52
CA ILE A 120 -14.95 -1.43 10.53
C ILE A 120 -14.74 -2.03 11.93
N LEU A 121 -13.65 -1.67 12.59
CA LEU A 121 -13.35 -2.16 13.94
C LEU A 121 -14.43 -1.73 14.95
N SER A 122 -14.84 -0.46 14.92
CA SER A 122 -15.89 0.04 15.82
C SER A 122 -17.23 -0.63 15.55
N ALA A 123 -17.60 -0.85 14.28
CA ALA A 123 -18.81 -1.59 13.91
C ALA A 123 -18.79 -3.04 14.46
N LEU A 124 -17.66 -3.75 14.36
CA LEU A 124 -17.50 -5.10 14.90
C LEU A 124 -17.64 -5.15 16.43
N VAL A 125 -17.03 -4.21 17.14
CA VAL A 125 -17.12 -4.12 18.60
C VAL A 125 -18.56 -3.85 19.05
N ILE A 126 -19.24 -2.90 18.40
CA ILE A 126 -20.64 -2.60 18.70
C ILE A 126 -21.49 -3.83 18.42
N ALA A 127 -21.32 -4.50 17.27
CA ALA A 127 -22.06 -5.71 16.93
C ALA A 127 -21.87 -6.84 17.95
N ALA A 128 -20.65 -7.04 18.46
CA ALA A 128 -20.38 -8.03 19.50
C ALA A 128 -21.08 -7.69 20.83
N VAL A 129 -21.03 -6.43 21.25
CA VAL A 129 -21.69 -5.96 22.48
C VAL A 129 -23.21 -6.06 22.36
N THR A 130 -23.80 -5.59 21.25
CA THR A 130 -25.25 -5.66 21.03
C THR A 130 -25.75 -7.10 20.97
N SER A 131 -25.00 -8.01 20.34
CA SER A 131 -25.33 -9.44 20.28
C SER A 131 -25.34 -10.07 21.69
N ASN A 132 -24.31 -9.80 22.49
CA ASN A 132 -24.23 -10.27 23.87
C ASN A 132 -25.37 -9.71 24.75
N LEU A 133 -25.71 -8.43 24.59
CA LEU A 133 -26.84 -7.81 25.28
C LEU A 133 -28.19 -8.39 24.85
N ALA A 134 -28.37 -8.67 23.56
CA ALA A 134 -29.60 -9.26 23.03
C ALA A 134 -29.83 -10.67 23.59
N ILE A 135 -28.79 -11.51 23.59
CA ILE A 135 -28.84 -12.86 24.19
C ILE A 135 -29.20 -12.78 25.67
N ARG A 136 -28.55 -11.89 26.43
CA ARG A 136 -28.84 -11.71 27.87
C ARG A 136 -30.26 -11.24 28.15
N LYS A 137 -30.89 -10.53 27.21
CA LYS A 137 -32.27 -10.04 27.32
C LYS A 137 -33.30 -11.01 26.71
N GLY A 138 -32.88 -12.17 26.22
CA GLY A 138 -33.78 -13.17 25.64
C GLY A 138 -34.38 -12.77 24.29
N TYR A 139 -33.81 -11.79 23.59
CA TYR A 139 -34.25 -11.47 22.23
C TYR A 139 -33.79 -12.55 21.25
N SER A 140 -34.66 -12.92 20.30
CA SER A 140 -34.30 -13.87 19.25
C SER A 140 -33.33 -13.24 18.25
N ALA A 141 -32.16 -13.88 18.06
CA ALA A 141 -31.11 -13.41 17.15
C ALA A 141 -31.58 -13.38 15.68
N THR A 142 -32.59 -14.17 15.34
CA THR A 142 -33.11 -14.37 13.99
C THR A 142 -33.56 -13.07 13.33
N HIS A 143 -34.35 -12.23 14.03
CA HIS A 143 -34.86 -10.98 13.45
C HIS A 143 -33.75 -10.00 13.10
N TRP A 144 -32.75 -9.89 13.97
CA TRP A 144 -31.61 -8.98 13.77
C TRP A 144 -30.65 -9.46 12.68
N TYR A 145 -30.48 -10.78 12.55
CA TYR A 145 -29.75 -11.36 11.43
C TYR A 145 -30.38 -11.00 10.08
N PHE A 146 -31.71 -11.18 9.95
CA PHE A 146 -32.41 -10.85 8.71
C PHE A 146 -32.41 -9.35 8.40
N ALA A 147 -32.48 -8.49 9.43
CA ALA A 147 -32.33 -7.05 9.23
C ALA A 147 -30.96 -6.68 8.65
N GLY A 148 -29.87 -7.27 9.16
CA GLY A 148 -28.52 -7.06 8.62
C GLY A 148 -28.37 -7.58 7.18
N LEU A 149 -28.91 -8.77 6.90
CA LEU A 149 -28.93 -9.34 5.55
C LEU A 149 -29.70 -8.45 4.57
N PHE A 150 -30.87 -7.95 4.97
CA PHE A 150 -31.68 -7.06 4.14
C PHE A 150 -30.92 -5.77 3.79
N LEU A 151 -30.26 -5.15 4.76
CA LEU A 151 -29.43 -3.96 4.52
C LEU A 151 -28.28 -4.24 3.55
N HIS A 152 -27.62 -5.40 3.66
CA HIS A 152 -26.58 -5.80 2.70
C HIS A 152 -27.13 -5.98 1.28
N VAL A 153 -28.29 -6.63 1.12
CA VAL A 153 -28.94 -6.82 -0.19
C VAL A 153 -29.34 -5.48 -0.80
N VAL A 154 -29.92 -4.57 -0.01
CA VAL A 154 -30.27 -3.21 -0.48
C VAL A 154 -29.02 -2.45 -0.92
N GLY A 155 -27.93 -2.52 -0.13
CA GLY A 155 -26.65 -1.91 -0.50
C GLY A 155 -26.10 -2.45 -1.82
N LEU A 156 -26.16 -3.76 -2.02
CA LEU A 156 -25.75 -4.40 -3.27
C LEU A 156 -26.59 -3.91 -4.46
N LEU A 157 -27.92 -3.87 -4.30
CA LEU A 157 -28.83 -3.38 -5.34
C LEU A 157 -28.55 -1.91 -5.71
N LEU A 158 -28.25 -1.06 -4.73
CA LEU A 158 -27.89 0.34 -4.98
C LEU A 158 -26.58 0.45 -5.78
N VAL A 159 -25.60 -0.41 -5.51
CA VAL A 159 -24.34 -0.45 -6.29
C VAL A 159 -24.59 -0.96 -7.70
N MET A 160 -25.38 -2.02 -7.87
CA MET A 160 -25.72 -2.57 -9.19
C MET A 160 -26.50 -1.59 -10.08
N ARG A 161 -27.26 -0.67 -9.47
CA ARG A 161 -27.97 0.39 -10.19
C ARG A 161 -27.07 1.52 -10.68
N LYS A 162 -25.82 1.61 -10.21
CA LYS A 162 -24.90 2.63 -10.72
C LYS A 162 -24.44 2.25 -12.13
N PRO A 163 -24.47 3.19 -13.10
CA PRO A 163 -24.01 2.92 -14.45
C PRO A 163 -22.53 2.54 -14.43
N ALA A 164 -22.16 1.54 -15.22
CA ALA A 164 -20.76 1.19 -15.42
C ALA A 164 -20.05 2.35 -16.14
N VAL A 165 -18.86 2.70 -15.66
CA VAL A 165 -18.00 3.69 -16.34
C VAL A 165 -17.54 3.11 -17.67
N GLU A 166 -17.52 3.94 -18.70
CA GLU A 166 -17.16 3.57 -20.08
C GLU A 166 -15.86 2.76 -20.13
N GLN A 167 -15.92 1.61 -20.81
CA GLN A 167 -14.78 0.73 -21.00
C GLN A 167 -14.01 1.15 -22.26
N VAL A 168 -12.70 1.35 -22.13
CA VAL A 168 -11.83 1.59 -23.27
C VAL A 168 -11.78 0.31 -24.13
N HIS A 169 -11.91 0.43 -25.46
CA HIS A 169 -11.72 -0.69 -26.37
C HIS A 169 -10.28 -1.21 -26.26
N LEU A 170 -10.13 -2.41 -25.69
CA LEU A 170 -8.87 -3.11 -25.56
C LEU A 170 -8.87 -4.35 -26.47
N PRO A 171 -7.68 -4.86 -26.86
CA PRO A 171 -7.58 -6.13 -27.57
C PRO A 171 -8.27 -7.27 -26.81
N PRO A 172 -8.73 -8.31 -27.51
CA PRO A 172 -9.35 -9.47 -26.87
C PRO A 172 -8.43 -10.01 -25.75
N HIS A 173 -9.03 -10.31 -24.60
CA HIS A 173 -8.39 -10.80 -23.37
C HIS A 173 -7.68 -9.77 -22.45
N LEU A 174 -7.70 -8.47 -22.75
CA LEU A 174 -7.20 -7.43 -21.82
C LEU A 174 -8.35 -6.62 -21.21
N GLY A 175 -8.65 -6.89 -19.93
CA GLY A 175 -9.57 -6.06 -19.13
C GLY A 175 -8.80 -4.97 -18.38
N LYS A 176 -9.16 -3.70 -18.58
CA LYS A 176 -8.59 -2.57 -17.83
C LYS A 176 -9.54 -2.13 -16.73
N VAL A 177 -9.01 -1.85 -15.54
CA VAL A 177 -9.78 -1.23 -14.46
C VAL A 177 -10.13 0.21 -14.88
N PRO A 178 -11.43 0.60 -14.90
CA PRO A 178 -11.91 1.86 -15.49
C PRO A 178 -11.27 3.15 -14.94
N ARG A 179 -10.58 3.10 -13.80
CA ARG A 179 -9.97 4.26 -13.14
C ARG A 179 -8.50 4.52 -13.47
N THR A 180 -7.89 3.72 -14.34
CA THR A 180 -6.51 3.98 -14.77
C THR A 180 -6.51 4.93 -15.97
N ALA A 181 -5.66 5.97 -15.93
CA ALA A 181 -5.64 7.11 -16.84
C ALA A 181 -5.83 6.74 -18.33
N ALA A 182 -6.48 7.63 -19.09
CA ALA A 182 -6.74 7.44 -20.51
C ALA A 182 -5.41 7.18 -21.27
N PRO A 183 -5.38 6.22 -22.20
CA PRO A 183 -4.17 5.96 -22.98
C PRO A 183 -3.81 7.20 -23.81
N VAL A 184 -2.58 7.68 -23.65
CA VAL A 184 -2.02 8.77 -24.47
C VAL A 184 -1.26 8.12 -25.63
N PRO A 185 -1.47 8.55 -26.89
CA PRO A 185 -0.73 8.01 -28.02
C PRO A 185 0.78 8.28 -27.86
N CYS A 186 1.59 7.24 -28.02
CA CYS A 186 3.04 7.38 -28.06
C CYS A 186 3.48 7.95 -29.41
N PRO A 187 4.43 8.91 -29.44
CA PRO A 187 5.08 9.31 -30.70
C PRO A 187 5.80 8.10 -31.31
N LYS A 188 5.71 7.98 -32.64
CA LYS A 188 6.37 6.91 -33.42
C LYS A 188 7.86 7.19 -33.61
#